data_AF-K0UJI0-F1
#
_entry.id   AF-K0UJI0-F1
#
_cell.length_a   1.000
_cell.length_b   1.000
_cell.length_c   1.000
_cell.angle_alpha   90.00
_cell.angle_beta   90.00
_cell.angle_gamma   90.00
#
_symmetry.space_group_name_H-M   'P 1'
#
loop_
_entity.id
_entity.type
_entity.pdbx_description
1 polymer ?
#
loop_
_entity_poly.entity_id
_entity_poly.type
_entity_poly.pdbx_seq_one_letter_code
_entity_poly.pdbx_strand_id
1 'polypeptide(L)'
;GTHTRQHIRLAWVSAELAMVQGHGVEAVEHARRGAAAAAGHPSTRHAVKSDVVLAAALCSAGQIDAARQVADATLLAAEKAGLVPLRWALACVLADIGSAAHDPEQIRRIRDLSADTVRRRGGLWSGV
;
A
#
# COMPACT_ATOMS: atom_id res chain seq x y z
N GLY A 1 -3.65 -22.75 5.47
CA GLY A 1 -4.90 -23.08 4.76
C GLY A 1 -5.15 -22.08 3.65
N THR A 2 -5.71 -22.52 2.53
CA THR A 2 -6.07 -21.73 1.34
C THR A 2 -6.95 -20.50 1.64
N HIS A 3 -7.66 -20.49 2.77
CA HIS A 3 -8.50 -19.39 3.23
C HIS A 3 -7.75 -18.13 3.70
N THR A 4 -6.49 -18.23 4.13
CA THR A 4 -5.75 -17.08 4.69
C THR A 4 -5.58 -15.96 3.65
N ARG A 5 -5.27 -16.32 2.40
CA ARG A 5 -5.13 -15.35 1.30
C ARG A 5 -6.46 -14.66 0.97
N GLN A 6 -7.56 -15.41 1.02
CA GLN A 6 -8.90 -14.87 0.75
C GLN A 6 -9.32 -13.88 1.83
N HIS A 7 -9.10 -14.19 3.11
CA HIS A 7 -9.39 -13.28 4.21
C HIS A 7 -8.57 -11.99 4.15
N ILE A 8 -7.28 -12.08 3.82
CA ILE A 8 -6.43 -10.90 3.61
C ILE A 8 -7.01 -10.02 2.49
N ARG A 9 -7.36 -10.61 1.35
CA ARG A 9 -7.93 -9.87 0.21
C ARG A 9 -9.30 -9.27 0.51
N LEU A 10 -10.14 -9.99 1.24
CA LEU A 10 -11.43 -9.48 1.68
C LEU A 10 -11.25 -8.25 2.57
N ALA A 11 -10.31 -8.31 3.52
CA ALA A 11 -9.98 -7.16 4.37
C ALA A 11 -9.51 -5.95 3.55
N TRP A 12 -8.72 -6.16 2.49
CA TRP A 12 -8.33 -5.06 1.59
C TRP A 12 -9.52 -4.41 0.91
N VAL A 13 -10.38 -5.21 0.27
CA VAL A 13 -11.54 -4.70 -0.47
C VAL A 13 -12.52 -3.99 0.47
N SER A 14 -12.76 -4.53 1.67
CA SER A 14 -13.60 -3.87 2.67
C SER A 14 -13.02 -2.54 3.14
N ALA A 15 -11.69 -2.46 3.36
CA ALA A 15 -11.04 -1.20 3.69
C ALA A 15 -11.14 -0.19 2.55
N GLU A 16 -10.85 -0.61 1.31
CA GLU A 16 -10.94 0.21 0.10
C GLU A 16 -12.37 0.75 -0.10
N LEU A 17 -13.40 -0.07 0.11
CA LEU A 17 -14.79 0.36 0.05
C LEU A 17 -15.14 1.37 1.13
N ALA A 18 -14.75 1.12 2.39
CA ALA A 18 -15.00 2.03 3.49
C ALA A 18 -14.31 3.39 3.28
N MET A 19 -13.10 3.42 2.71
CA MET A 19 -12.42 4.68 2.33
C MET A 19 -13.25 5.47 1.32
N VAL A 20 -13.73 4.83 0.26
CA VAL A 20 -14.54 5.47 -0.80
C VAL A 20 -15.87 6.00 -0.25
N GLN A 21 -16.43 5.33 0.76
CA GLN A 21 -17.66 5.75 1.44
C GLN A 21 -17.45 6.85 2.50
N GLY A 22 -16.20 7.22 2.80
CA GLY A 22 -15.87 8.19 3.84
C GLY A 22 -15.90 7.62 5.27
N HIS A 23 -15.98 6.29 5.43
CA HIS A 23 -15.99 5.62 6.73
C HIS A 23 -14.56 5.33 7.22
N GLY A 24 -13.80 6.39 7.49
CA GLY A 24 -12.36 6.29 7.80
C GLY A 24 -12.01 5.35 8.96
N VAL A 25 -12.81 5.34 10.04
CA VAL A 25 -12.58 4.44 11.18
C VAL A 25 -12.74 2.97 10.77
N GLU A 26 -13.82 2.63 10.05
CA GLU A 26 -14.06 1.28 9.56
C GLU A 26 -12.96 0.85 8.58
N ALA A 27 -12.52 1.75 7.71
CA ALA A 27 -11.44 1.49 6.77
C ALA A 27 -10.14 1.07 7.50
N VAL A 28 -9.78 1.80 8.55
CA VAL A 28 -8.60 1.49 9.38
C VAL A 28 -8.76 0.13 10.07
N GLU A 29 -9.94 -0.17 10.62
CA GLU A 29 -10.22 -1.46 11.25
C GLU A 29 -10.07 -2.64 10.28
N HIS A 30 -10.64 -2.52 9.07
CA HIS A 30 -10.45 -3.53 8.02
C HIS A 30 -8.98 -3.67 7.62
N ALA A 31 -8.27 -2.56 7.43
CA ALA A 31 -6.87 -2.59 7.02
C ALA A 31 -5.95 -3.22 8.07
N ARG A 32 -6.16 -2.89 9.36
CA ARG A 32 -5.40 -3.51 10.47
C ARG A 32 -5.62 -5.02 10.54
N ARG A 33 -6.86 -5.49 10.37
CA ARG A 33 -7.16 -6.92 10.28
C ARG A 33 -6.42 -7.59 9.13
N GLY A 34 -6.38 -6.94 7.97
CA GLY A 34 -5.63 -7.42 6.79
C GLY A 34 -4.13 -7.52 7.06
N ALA A 35 -3.52 -6.48 7.65
CA ALA A 35 -2.10 -6.45 8.01
C ALA A 35 -1.74 -7.53 9.04
N ALA A 36 -2.55 -7.68 10.09
CA ALA A 36 -2.35 -8.72 11.09
C ALA A 36 -2.43 -10.14 10.48
N ALA A 37 -3.42 -10.39 9.62
CA ALA A 37 -3.55 -11.67 8.93
C ALA A 37 -2.38 -11.93 7.95
N ALA A 38 -1.84 -10.89 7.32
CA ALA A 38 -0.71 -10.99 6.40
C ALA A 38 0.62 -11.24 7.11
N ALA A 39 0.81 -10.75 8.34
CA ALA A 39 2.00 -11.02 9.14
C ALA A 39 2.21 -12.51 9.42
N GLY A 40 1.13 -13.29 9.54
CA GLY A 40 1.17 -14.75 9.67
C GLY A 40 1.24 -15.52 8.34
N HIS A 41 1.36 -14.84 7.20
CA HIS A 41 1.32 -15.46 5.87
C HIS A 41 2.70 -15.39 5.19
N PRO A 42 3.20 -16.48 4.55
CA PRO A 42 4.56 -16.56 4.00
C PRO A 42 4.83 -15.67 2.76
N SER A 43 3.90 -14.80 2.36
CA SER A 43 4.04 -14.00 1.14
C SER A 43 4.37 -12.55 1.45
N THR A 44 5.61 -12.15 1.17
CA THR A 44 6.10 -10.76 1.27
C THR A 44 5.18 -9.79 0.53
N ARG A 45 4.69 -10.16 -0.66
CA ARG A 45 3.77 -9.30 -1.43
C ARG A 45 2.45 -9.04 -0.70
N HIS A 46 1.92 -10.03 0.04
CA HIS A 46 0.70 -9.85 0.83
C HIS A 46 0.94 -9.00 2.07
N ALA A 47 2.09 -9.15 2.73
CA ALA A 47 2.49 -8.27 3.83
C ALA A 47 2.57 -6.81 3.34
N VAL A 48 3.41 -6.54 2.33
CA VAL A 48 3.60 -5.18 1.78
C VAL A 48 2.29 -4.58 1.27
N LYS A 49 1.47 -5.33 0.51
CA LYS A 49 0.17 -4.80 0.03
C LYS A 49 -0.80 -4.52 1.19
N SER A 50 -0.75 -5.27 2.28
CA SER A 50 -1.60 -4.98 3.45
C SER A 50 -1.18 -3.69 4.14
N ASP A 51 0.13 -3.46 4.27
CA ASP A 51 0.63 -2.21 4.85
C ASP A 51 0.37 -0.99 3.95
N VAL A 52 0.41 -1.17 2.61
CA VAL A 52 -0.05 -0.15 1.66
C VAL A 52 -1.50 0.24 1.91
N VAL A 53 -2.39 -0.75 2.09
CA VAL A 53 -3.81 -0.49 2.36
C VAL A 53 -3.99 0.17 3.73
N LEU A 54 -3.20 -0.22 4.74
CA LEU A 54 -3.21 0.43 6.05
C LEU A 54 -2.75 1.88 5.99
N ALA A 55 -1.68 2.20 5.28
CA ALA A 55 -1.24 3.57 5.08
C ALA A 55 -2.32 4.43 4.41
N ALA A 56 -2.95 3.92 3.35
CA ALA A 56 -4.03 4.61 2.67
C ALA A 56 -5.26 4.82 3.58
N ALA A 57 -5.65 3.80 4.35
CA ALA A 57 -6.77 3.90 5.29
C ALA A 57 -6.50 4.94 6.38
N LEU A 58 -5.32 4.92 6.99
CA LEU A 58 -4.91 5.92 7.98
C LEU A 58 -4.92 7.33 7.39
N CYS A 59 -4.40 7.50 6.17
CA CYS A 59 -4.43 8.77 5.45
C CYS A 59 -5.87 9.26 5.23
N SER A 60 -6.76 8.40 4.74
CA SER A 60 -8.18 8.74 4.50
C SER A 60 -8.94 9.08 5.79
N ALA A 61 -8.52 8.52 6.93
CA ALA A 61 -9.08 8.79 8.24
C ALA A 61 -8.48 10.02 8.92
N GLY A 62 -7.59 10.76 8.24
CA GLY A 62 -6.91 11.94 8.78
C GLY A 62 -5.80 11.62 9.80
N GLN A 63 -5.41 10.35 9.96
CA GLN A 63 -4.32 9.94 10.86
C GLN A 63 -2.97 10.07 10.16
N ILE A 64 -2.61 11.30 9.80
CA ILE A 64 -1.51 11.60 8.86
C ILE A 64 -0.15 11.10 9.36
N ASP A 65 0.20 11.32 10.63
CA ASP A 65 1.51 10.90 11.15
C ASP A 65 1.65 9.37 11.17
N ALA A 66 0.60 8.65 11.55
CA ALA A 66 0.57 7.19 11.50
C ALA A 66 0.64 6.68 10.06
N ALA A 67 -0.10 7.31 9.14
CA ALA A 67 -0.06 6.99 7.72
C ALA A 67 1.36 7.14 7.15
N ARG A 68 2.02 8.27 7.46
CA ARG A 68 3.40 8.56 7.05
C ARG A 68 4.37 7.51 7.58
N GLN A 69 4.31 7.18 8.87
CA GLN A 69 5.18 6.17 9.47
C GLN A 69 5.06 4.81 8.79
N VAL A 70 3.83 4.35 8.56
CA VAL A 70 3.57 3.08 7.87
C VAL A 70 4.06 3.16 6.42
N ALA A 71 3.77 4.25 5.72
CA ALA A 71 4.13 4.41 4.31
C ALA A 71 5.66 4.44 4.10
N ASP A 72 6.42 5.18 4.92
CA ASP A 72 7.88 5.25 4.82
C ASP A 72 8.53 3.88 5.08
N ALA A 73 8.11 3.19 6.14
CA ALA A 73 8.62 1.85 6.43
C ALA A 73 8.30 0.85 5.30
N THR A 74 7.08 0.92 4.77
CA THR A 74 6.61 0.03 3.70
C THR A 74 7.28 0.35 2.36
N LEU A 75 7.64 1.62 2.10
CA LEU A 75 8.32 2.04 0.88
C LEU A 75 9.68 1.34 0.74
N LEU A 76 10.43 1.30 1.85
CA LEU A 76 11.70 0.58 1.93
C LEU A 76 11.52 -0.93 1.75
N ALA A 77 10.48 -1.52 2.35
CA ALA A 77 10.19 -2.94 2.19
C ALA A 77 9.81 -3.30 0.74
N ALA A 78 8.99 -2.47 0.09
CA ALA A 78 8.59 -2.62 -1.31
C ALA A 78 9.79 -2.50 -2.26
N GLU A 79 10.74 -1.61 -1.96
CA GLU A 79 12.01 -1.48 -2.68
C GLU A 79 12.84 -2.74 -2.62
N LYS A 80 13.12 -3.22 -1.40
CA LYS A 80 13.92 -4.43 -1.17
C LYS A 80 13.32 -5.66 -1.84
N ALA A 81 12.00 -5.73 -1.93
CA ALA A 81 11.27 -6.82 -2.57
C ALA A 81 11.05 -6.63 -4.08
N GLY A 82 11.50 -5.52 -4.68
CA GLY A 82 11.30 -5.24 -6.11
C GLY A 82 9.83 -5.04 -6.53
N LEU A 83 8.95 -4.70 -5.59
CA LEU A 83 7.50 -4.58 -5.81
C LEU A 83 7.13 -3.21 -6.36
N VAL A 84 7.57 -2.91 -7.59
CA VAL A 84 7.43 -1.59 -8.23
C VAL A 84 6.00 -1.02 -8.20
N PRO A 85 4.92 -1.78 -8.46
CA PRO A 85 3.57 -1.23 -8.37
C PRO A 85 3.19 -0.76 -6.96
N LEU A 86 3.69 -1.44 -5.91
CA LEU A 86 3.42 -1.06 -4.53
C LEU A 86 4.29 0.13 -4.11
N ARG A 87 5.53 0.21 -4.59
CA ARG A 87 6.40 1.38 -4.44
C ARG A 87 5.75 2.64 -5.06
N TRP A 88 5.13 2.51 -6.23
CA TRP A 88 4.36 3.59 -6.85
C TRP A 88 3.21 4.06 -5.95
N ALA A 89 2.38 3.14 -5.46
CA ALA A 89 1.24 3.47 -4.61
C ALA A 89 1.65 4.21 -3.33
N LEU A 90 2.72 3.78 -2.67
CA LEU A 90 3.27 4.42 -1.47
C LEU A 90 3.81 5.81 -1.76
N ALA A 91 4.50 5.98 -2.89
CA ALA A 91 5.00 7.28 -3.31
C ALA A 91 3.87 8.26 -3.66
N CYS A 92 2.71 7.77 -4.14
CA CYS A 92 1.52 8.61 -4.29
C CYS A 92 1.01 9.09 -2.92
N VAL A 93 0.83 8.17 -1.96
CA VAL A 93 0.40 8.54 -0.59
C VAL A 93 1.35 9.57 0.02
N LEU A 94 2.65 9.29 -0.01
CA LEU A 94 3.69 10.18 0.55
C LEU A 94 3.85 11.50 -0.21
N ALA A 95 3.50 11.56 -1.50
CA ALA A 95 3.48 12.83 -2.23
C ALA A 95 2.39 13.76 -1.70
N ASP A 96 1.27 13.21 -1.24
CA ASP A 96 0.14 13.98 -0.74
C ASP A 96 0.34 14.38 0.74
N ILE A 97 0.94 13.49 1.56
CA ILE A 97 1.06 13.71 3.02
C ILE A 97 2.47 14.04 3.53
N GLY A 98 3.47 14.01 2.64
CA GLY A 98 4.89 14.16 2.97
C GLY A 98 5.52 12.90 3.57
N SER A 99 6.83 12.75 3.39
CA SER A 99 7.67 11.70 3.97
C SER A 99 8.54 12.26 5.09
N ALA A 100 8.84 11.43 6.09
CA ALA A 100 9.83 11.74 7.13
C ALA A 100 11.24 11.29 6.73
N ALA A 101 11.34 10.29 5.84
CA ALA A 101 12.61 9.70 5.42
C ALA A 101 13.18 10.32 4.12
N HIS A 102 12.33 10.98 3.33
CA HIS A 102 12.68 11.50 2.01
C HIS A 102 12.20 12.93 1.83
N ASP A 103 12.96 13.72 1.09
CA ASP A 103 12.50 15.05 0.67
C ASP A 103 11.40 14.94 -0.41
N PRO A 104 10.61 16.01 -0.63
CA PRO A 104 9.53 15.99 -1.61
C PRO A 104 9.97 15.69 -3.05
N GLU A 105 11.19 16.08 -3.45
CA GLU A 105 11.71 15.81 -4.80
C GLU A 105 12.04 14.34 -5.00
N GLN A 106 12.63 13.70 -3.98
CA GLN A 106 12.91 12.28 -3.95
C GLN A 106 11.61 11.47 -4.07
N ILE A 107 10.57 11.82 -3.31
CA ILE A 107 9.27 11.13 -3.40
C ILE A 107 8.65 11.27 -4.79
N ARG A 108 8.66 12.48 -5.38
CA ARG A 108 8.19 12.68 -6.76
C ARG A 108 8.96 11.82 -7.76
N ARG A 109 10.30 11.80 -7.66
CA ARG A 109 11.16 10.97 -8.52
C ARG A 109 10.84 9.48 -8.39
N ILE A 110 10.66 8.98 -7.16
CA ILE A 110 10.30 7.58 -6.90
C ILE A 110 8.95 7.24 -7.56
N ARG A 111 7.95 8.12 -7.39
CA ARG A 111 6.63 7.95 -8.00
C ARG A 111 6.74 7.87 -9.53
N ASP A 112 7.41 8.83 -10.15
CA ASP A 112 7.45 8.96 -11.61
C ASP A 112 8.23 7.80 -12.25
N LEU A 113 9.39 7.41 -11.70
CA LEU A 113 10.16 6.25 -12.17
C LEU A 113 9.40 4.92 -12.03
N SER A 114 8.65 4.77 -10.92
CA SER A 114 7.82 3.59 -10.69
C SER A 114 6.66 3.55 -11.68
N ALA A 115 6.01 4.69 -11.94
CA ALA A 115 4.94 4.82 -12.92
C ALA A 115 5.40 4.45 -14.33
N ASP A 116 6.56 4.94 -14.76
CA ASP A 116 7.13 4.60 -16.07
C ASP A 116 7.45 3.11 -16.21
N THR A 117 7.94 2.51 -15.14
CA THR A 117 8.21 1.06 -15.12
C THR A 117 6.92 0.25 -15.17
N VAL A 118 5.88 0.68 -14.46
CA VAL A 118 4.53 0.07 -14.55
C VAL A 118 3.95 0.23 -15.95
N ARG A 119 4.06 1.40 -16.58
CA ARG A 119 3.59 1.63 -17.97
C ARG A 119 4.31 0.73 -18.97
N ARG A 120 5.64 0.64 -18.90
CA ARG A 120 6.45 -0.20 -19.79
C ARG A 120 6.16 -1.69 -19.63
N ARG A 121 5.83 -2.15 -18.42
CA ARG A 121 5.54 -3.57 -18.12
C ARG A 121 4.06 -3.93 -18.22
N GLY A 122 3.16 -2.97 -18.06
CA GLY A 122 1.71 -3.12 -18.24
C GLY A 122 1.29 -3.34 -19.70
N GLY A 123 2.21 -3.16 -20.65
CA GLY A 123 2.02 -3.49 -22.07
C GLY A 123 2.28 -4.96 -22.44
N LEU A 124 2.75 -5.80 -21.51
CA LEU A 124 2.90 -7.25 -21.73
C LEU A 124 1.77 -8.00 -21.04
N TRP A 125 0.55 -7.86 -21.56
CA TRP A 125 -0.48 -8.86 -21.36
C TRP A 125 -0.16 -10.03 -22.29
N SER A 126 0.67 -10.98 -21.84
CA SER A 126 0.70 -12.30 -22.49
C SER A 126 -0.59 -13.03 -22.10
N GLY A 127 -1.67 -12.72 -22.81
CA GLY A 127 -2.77 -13.66 -22.95
C GLY A 127 -2.26 -14.83 -23.77
N VAL A 128 -1.89 -15.91 -23.07
CA VAL A 128 -1.83 -17.25 -23.64
C VAL A 128 -2.94 -18.03 -22.95
#